data_AF-A0A165LB83-F1
#
_entry.id   AF-A0A165LB83-F1
#
_cell.length_a   1.000
_cell.length_b   1.000
_cell.length_c   1.000
_cell.angle_alpha   90.00
_cell.angle_beta   90.00
_cell.angle_gamma   90.00
#
_symmetry.space_group_name_H-M   'P 1'
#
loop_
_entity.id
_entity.type
_entity.pdbx_description
1 polymer ?
#
loop_
_entity_poly.entity_id
_entity_poly.type
_entity_poly.pdbx_seq_one_letter_code
_entity_poly.pdbx_strand_id
1 'polypeptide(L)'
;MRRMRMCEEQGSGLDKVVQACEVFQLPAPLFRTEGDATQAVLYGPRSFAEMTQDERMRACYFHAVLKFLSGDKMKNASLCSRLGIATKNAAQATAVINRALDAGLIRVADPDHPRAGYVPHWA
;
A
#
# COMPACT_ATOMS: atom_id res chain seq x y z
N MET A 1 12.05 -24.73 6.02
CA MET A 1 10.80 -24.60 5.25
C MET A 1 11.00 -24.45 3.73
N ARG A 2 11.99 -23.70 3.23
CA ARG A 2 12.27 -23.59 1.77
C ARG A 2 12.56 -24.92 1.07
N ARG A 3 13.43 -25.77 1.64
CA ARG A 3 13.70 -27.14 1.13
C ARG A 3 12.46 -28.05 1.17
N MET A 4 11.49 -27.74 2.03
CA MET A 4 10.20 -28.43 2.14
C MET A 4 9.12 -27.80 1.24
N ARG A 5 9.47 -26.80 0.41
CA ARG A 5 8.58 -26.04 -0.47
C ARG A 5 7.42 -25.32 0.25
N MET A 6 7.58 -25.00 1.53
CA MET A 6 6.57 -24.26 2.32
C MET A 6 6.85 -22.76 2.40
N CYS A 7 8.11 -22.34 2.19
CA CYS A 7 8.49 -20.92 2.17
C CYS A 7 9.31 -20.62 0.93
N GLU A 8 9.21 -19.38 0.49
CA GLU A 8 9.90 -18.85 -0.68
C GLU A 8 11.21 -18.14 -0.27
N GLU A 9 11.74 -17.30 -1.15
CA GLU A 9 12.84 -16.41 -0.80
C GLU A 9 12.42 -15.40 0.27
N GLN A 10 13.42 -14.83 0.93
CA GLN A 10 13.18 -13.84 1.98
C GLN A 10 12.40 -12.65 1.43
N GLY A 11 11.26 -12.32 2.06
CA GLY A 11 10.41 -11.18 1.70
C GLY A 11 9.30 -11.50 0.71
N SER A 12 9.48 -12.43 -0.24
CA SER A 12 8.51 -12.63 -1.33
C SER A 12 7.13 -13.09 -0.87
N GLY A 13 7.06 -13.84 0.23
CA GLY A 13 5.79 -14.24 0.83
C GLY A 13 4.97 -13.06 1.34
N LEU A 14 5.63 -12.04 1.90
CA LEU A 14 4.96 -10.83 2.38
C LEU A 14 4.45 -9.99 1.21
N ASP A 15 5.26 -9.84 0.17
CA ASP A 15 4.88 -9.11 -1.06
C ASP A 15 3.62 -9.73 -1.67
N LYS A 16 3.54 -11.07 -1.70
CA LYS A 16 2.36 -11.80 -2.18
C LYS A 16 1.12 -11.57 -1.33
N VAL A 17 1.26 -11.53 0.00
CA VAL A 17 0.13 -11.24 0.89
C VAL A 17 -0.38 -9.83 0.65
N VAL A 18 0.50 -8.84 0.58
CA VAL A 18 0.14 -7.44 0.31
C VAL A 18 -0.51 -7.32 -1.07
N GLN A 19 0.07 -7.95 -2.09
CA GLN A 19 -0.48 -7.98 -3.45
C GLN A 19 -1.87 -8.64 -3.49
N ALA A 20 -2.09 -9.73 -2.77
CA ALA A 20 -3.40 -10.35 -2.65
C ALA A 20 -4.41 -9.40 -2.02
N CYS A 21 -4.04 -8.68 -0.94
CA CYS A 21 -4.88 -7.63 -0.38
C CYS A 21 -5.21 -6.53 -1.41
N GLU A 22 -4.31 -6.20 -2.32
CA GLU A 22 -4.57 -5.24 -3.41
C GLU A 22 -5.57 -5.74 -4.43
N VAL A 23 -5.33 -6.95 -4.93
CA VAL A 23 -6.16 -7.57 -5.98
C VAL A 23 -7.60 -7.76 -5.50
N PHE A 24 -7.77 -8.17 -4.24
CA PHE A 24 -9.09 -8.35 -3.62
C PHE A 24 -9.64 -7.08 -2.97
N GLN A 25 -8.97 -5.93 -3.15
CA GLN A 25 -9.36 -4.63 -2.61
C GLN A 25 -9.64 -4.64 -1.09
N LEU A 26 -8.93 -5.49 -0.37
CA LEU A 26 -9.03 -5.59 1.10
C LEU A 26 -8.32 -4.38 1.75
N PRO A 27 -8.70 -4.02 3.00
CA PRO A 27 -7.88 -3.15 3.82
C PRO A 27 -6.45 -3.68 3.92
N ALA A 28 -5.49 -2.77 3.97
CA ALA A 28 -4.09 -3.15 4.09
C ALA A 28 -3.83 -3.94 5.39
N PRO A 29 -2.97 -4.98 5.35
CA PRO A 29 -2.59 -5.73 6.54
C PRO A 29 -1.95 -4.80 7.58
N LEU A 30 -2.26 -5.02 8.86
CA LEU A 30 -1.60 -4.33 9.95
C LEU A 30 -0.48 -5.21 10.51
N PHE A 31 0.74 -4.70 10.49
CA PHE A 31 1.88 -5.28 11.20
C PHE A 31 2.20 -4.37 12.39
N ARG A 32 2.25 -4.95 13.59
CA ARG A 32 2.63 -4.22 14.80
C ARG A 32 3.52 -5.07 15.68
N THR A 33 4.45 -4.41 16.35
CA THR A 33 5.28 -5.02 17.38
C THR A 33 4.57 -4.89 18.72
N GLU A 34 4.41 -6.01 19.42
CA GLU A 34 3.86 -6.10 20.77
C GLU A 34 4.92 -6.72 21.69
N GLY A 35 5.74 -5.89 22.34
CA GLY A 35 6.90 -6.36 23.11
C GLY A 35 7.88 -7.13 22.22
N ASP A 36 8.12 -8.40 22.56
CA ASP A 36 8.99 -9.30 21.80
C ASP A 36 8.24 -10.08 20.69
N ALA A 37 6.96 -9.78 20.47
CA ALA A 37 6.13 -10.43 19.46
C ALA A 37 5.85 -9.50 18.27
N THR A 38 5.65 -10.09 17.09
CA THR A 38 5.09 -9.41 15.92
C THR A 38 3.69 -9.94 15.68
N GLN A 39 2.70 -9.05 15.60
CA GLN A 39 1.34 -9.41 15.23
C GLN A 39 1.07 -8.92 13.79
N ALA A 40 0.51 -9.83 12.99
CA ALA A 40 0.00 -9.54 11.65
C ALA A 40 -1.52 -9.74 11.65
N VAL A 41 -2.26 -8.71 11.23
CA VAL A 41 -3.72 -8.73 11.14
C VAL A 41 -4.13 -8.60 9.67
N LEU A 42 -4.87 -9.58 9.18
CA LEU A 42 -5.53 -9.55 7.87
C LEU A 42 -7.01 -9.23 8.07
N TYR A 43 -7.52 -8.32 7.25
CA TYR A 43 -8.90 -7.88 7.32
C TYR A 43 -9.74 -8.51 6.21
N GLY A 44 -11.02 -8.77 6.52
CA GLY A 44 -12.00 -9.13 5.52
C GLY A 44 -12.36 -7.97 4.57
N PRO A 45 -13.16 -8.24 3.52
CA PRO A 45 -13.57 -7.24 2.54
C PRO A 45 -14.29 -6.06 3.19
N ARG A 46 -13.86 -4.85 2.84
CA ARG A 46 -14.48 -3.58 3.21
C ARG A 46 -14.32 -2.60 2.07
N SER A 47 -15.37 -1.86 1.74
CA SER A 47 -15.32 -0.81 0.74
C SER A 47 -14.47 0.38 1.21
N PHE A 48 -14.05 1.25 0.29
CA PHE A 48 -13.34 2.48 0.64
C PHE A 48 -14.09 3.33 1.68
N ALA A 49 -15.42 3.36 1.65
CA ALA A 49 -16.22 4.12 2.60
C ALA A 49 -16.12 3.56 4.03
N GLU A 50 -15.97 2.25 4.17
CA GLU A 50 -15.90 1.54 5.46
C GLU A 50 -14.48 1.44 6.03
N MET A 51 -13.45 1.72 5.21
CA MET A 51 -12.08 1.79 5.67
C MET A 51 -11.84 3.02 6.54
N THR A 52 -11.12 2.84 7.64
CA THR A 52 -10.59 3.92 8.47
C THR A 52 -9.54 4.73 7.69
N GLN A 53 -9.23 5.93 8.17
CA GLN A 53 -8.19 6.75 7.57
C GLN A 53 -6.82 6.04 7.58
N ASP A 54 -6.48 5.39 8.69
CA ASP A 54 -5.21 4.68 8.83
C ASP A 54 -5.09 3.51 7.86
N GLU A 55 -6.18 2.76 7.64
CA GLU A 55 -6.20 1.67 6.65
C GLU A 55 -5.98 2.20 5.23
N ARG A 56 -6.57 3.35 4.88
CA ARG A 56 -6.38 3.99 3.57
C ARG A 56 -4.94 4.47 3.40
N MET A 57 -4.36 5.11 4.41
CA MET A 57 -2.96 5.57 4.37
C MET A 57 -1.99 4.39 4.29
N ARG A 58 -2.24 3.32 5.04
CA ARG A 58 -1.42 2.10 5.01
C ARG A 58 -1.52 1.39 3.66
N ALA A 59 -2.72 1.34 3.05
CA ALA A 59 -2.90 0.82 1.70
C ALA A 59 -2.17 1.67 0.66
N CYS A 60 -2.18 3.00 0.81
CA CYS A 60 -1.41 3.92 -0.03
C CYS A 60 0.09 3.64 0.06
N TYR A 61 0.63 3.50 1.28
CA TYR A 61 2.04 3.18 1.51
C TYR A 61 2.43 1.84 0.86
N PHE A 62 1.70 0.76 1.14
CA PHE A 62 2.01 -0.55 0.57
C PHE A 62 1.89 -0.59 -0.95
N HIS A 63 0.91 0.13 -1.51
CA HIS A 63 0.78 0.25 -2.96
C HIS A 63 1.99 0.95 -3.58
N ALA A 64 2.52 2.00 -2.94
CA ALA A 64 3.76 2.64 -3.35
C ALA A 64 4.96 1.70 -3.27
N VAL A 65 5.05 0.87 -2.23
CA VAL A 65 6.10 -0.14 -2.09
C VAL A 65 6.04 -1.16 -3.23
N LEU A 66 4.88 -1.76 -3.48
CA LEU A 66 4.73 -2.75 -4.55
C LEU A 66 5.03 -2.15 -5.93
N LYS A 67 4.59 -0.91 -6.18
CA LYS A 67 4.91 -0.19 -7.41
C LYS A 67 6.42 0.00 -7.57
N PHE A 68 7.09 0.48 -6.53
CA PHE A 68 8.54 0.66 -6.53
C PHE A 68 9.29 -0.66 -6.76
N LEU A 69 8.91 -1.74 -6.07
CA LEU A 69 9.51 -3.06 -6.25
C LEU A 69 9.32 -3.61 -7.68
N SER A 70 8.25 -3.22 -8.36
CA SER A 70 8.00 -3.56 -9.77
C SER A 70 8.69 -2.63 -10.79
N GLY A 71 9.48 -1.65 -10.33
CA GLY A 71 10.12 -0.65 -11.20
C GLY A 71 9.18 0.46 -11.70
N ASP A 72 7.99 0.60 -11.09
CA ASP A 72 6.98 1.61 -11.42
C ASP A 72 6.81 2.61 -10.25
N LYS A 73 6.04 3.67 -10.47
CA LYS A 73 5.73 4.70 -9.47
C LYS A 73 4.23 4.70 -9.20
N MET A 74 3.83 4.86 -7.94
CA MET A 74 2.42 5.02 -7.63
C MET A 74 1.88 6.32 -8.25
N LYS A 75 0.70 6.25 -8.87
CA LYS A 75 -0.02 7.41 -9.37
C LYS A 75 -1.41 7.44 -8.75
N ASN A 76 -2.08 8.59 -8.83
CA ASN A 76 -3.46 8.71 -8.36
C ASN A 76 -4.37 7.64 -9.01
N ALA A 77 -4.23 7.43 -10.32
CA ALA A 77 -5.01 6.43 -11.04
C ALA A 77 -4.79 5.00 -10.52
N SER A 78 -3.54 4.61 -10.21
CA SER A 78 -3.25 3.27 -9.68
C SER A 78 -3.79 3.10 -8.26
N LEU A 79 -3.69 4.14 -7.44
CA LEU A 79 -4.28 4.13 -6.09
C LEU A 79 -5.82 4.08 -6.13
N CYS A 80 -6.46 4.73 -7.10
CA CYS A 80 -7.90 4.60 -7.31
C CYS A 80 -8.29 3.14 -7.57
N SER A 81 -7.58 2.45 -8.48
CA SER A 81 -7.80 1.03 -8.74
C SER A 81 -7.59 0.16 -7.49
N ARG A 82 -6.55 0.45 -6.70
CA ARG A 82 -6.25 -0.26 -5.45
C ARG A 82 -7.37 -0.14 -4.41
N LEU A 83 -7.95 1.05 -4.28
CA LEU A 83 -8.96 1.35 -3.27
C LEU A 83 -10.40 1.16 -3.77
N GLY A 84 -10.60 0.73 -5.02
CA GLY A 84 -11.93 0.60 -5.61
C GLY A 84 -12.65 1.95 -5.80
N ILE A 85 -11.89 3.04 -5.99
CA ILE A 85 -12.42 4.38 -6.18
C ILE A 85 -12.68 4.58 -7.68
N ALA A 86 -13.91 4.96 -8.04
CA ALA A 86 -14.26 5.32 -9.41
C ALA A 86 -13.46 6.55 -9.88
N THR A 87 -13.08 6.60 -11.16
CA THR A 87 -12.26 7.69 -11.74
C THR A 87 -12.85 9.08 -11.53
N LYS A 88 -14.18 9.22 -11.56
CA LYS A 88 -14.90 10.47 -11.25
C LYS A 88 -14.64 10.98 -9.82
N ASN A 89 -14.24 10.10 -8.91
CA ASN A 89 -13.95 10.38 -7.51
C ASN A 89 -12.44 10.40 -7.21
N ALA A 90 -11.59 10.60 -8.22
CA ALA A 90 -10.12 10.60 -8.08
C ALA A 90 -9.58 11.56 -6.99
N ALA A 91 -10.33 12.61 -6.66
CA ALA A 91 -10.01 13.51 -5.55
C ALA A 91 -9.93 12.80 -4.18
N GLN A 92 -10.69 11.71 -3.98
CA GLN A 92 -10.61 10.91 -2.75
C GLN A 92 -9.24 10.24 -2.60
N ALA A 93 -8.68 9.71 -3.70
CA ALA A 93 -7.32 9.16 -3.70
C ALA A 93 -6.27 10.25 -3.46
N THR A 94 -6.44 11.45 -4.03
CA THR A 94 -5.56 12.61 -3.77
C THR A 94 -5.54 12.96 -2.28
N ALA A 95 -6.70 12.98 -1.62
CA ALA A 95 -6.77 13.25 -0.19
C ALA A 95 -6.00 12.20 0.65
N VAL A 96 -6.02 10.92 0.24
CA VAL A 96 -5.24 9.86 0.90
C VAL A 96 -3.75 10.04 0.64
N ILE A 97 -3.35 10.38 -0.59
CA ILE A 97 -1.95 10.64 -0.96
C ILE A 97 -1.38 11.78 -0.13
N ASN A 98 -2.10 12.91 -0.04
CA ASN A 98 -1.64 14.06 0.72
C ASN A 98 -1.42 13.72 2.19
N ARG A 99 -2.35 13.00 2.81
CA ARG A 99 -2.19 12.53 4.19
C ARG A 99 -1.00 11.59 4.37
N ALA A 100 -0.74 10.72 3.39
CA ALA A 100 0.42 9.83 3.43
C ALA A 100 1.75 10.58 3.22
N LEU A 101 1.75 11.66 2.44
CA LEU A 101 2.89 12.59 2.32
C LEU A 101 3.12 13.32 3.65
N ASP A 102 2.07 13.90 4.24
CA ASP A 102 2.12 14.62 5.51
C ASP A 102 2.61 13.73 6.66
N ALA A 103 2.22 12.45 6.64
CA ALA A 103 2.66 11.43 7.61
C ALA A 103 4.07 10.88 7.31
N GLY A 104 4.74 11.32 6.24
CA GLY A 104 6.08 10.86 5.86
C GLY A 104 6.15 9.40 5.42
N LEU A 105 5.03 8.78 5.02
CA LEU A 105 4.99 7.38 4.58
C LEU A 105 5.52 7.24 3.15
N ILE A 106 5.21 8.22 2.30
CA ILE A 106 5.59 8.29 0.89
C ILE A 106 6.25 9.64 0.60
N ARG A 107 6.94 9.73 -0.54
CA ARG A 107 7.47 10.98 -1.08
C ARG A 107 7.16 11.11 -2.56
N VAL A 108 7.23 12.34 -3.07
CA VAL A 108 7.21 12.61 -4.51
C VAL A 108 8.43 11.94 -5.15
N ALA A 109 8.22 11.23 -6.26
CA ALA A 109 9.26 10.46 -6.92
C ALA A 109 10.36 11.36 -7.52
N ASP A 110 9.96 12.52 -8.03
CA ASP A 110 10.84 13.54 -8.61
C ASP A 110 10.37 14.93 -8.14
N PRO A 111 11.14 15.63 -7.29
CA PRO A 111 10.80 16.97 -6.82
C PRO A 111 10.63 18.01 -7.93
N ASP A 112 11.37 17.88 -9.03
CA ASP A 112 11.30 18.79 -10.17
C ASP A 112 10.09 18.48 -11.07
N HIS A 113 9.62 17.23 -11.03
CA HIS A 113 8.42 16.78 -11.73
C HIS A 113 7.41 16.12 -10.78
N PRO A 114 6.65 16.88 -9.96
CA PRO A 114 5.77 16.32 -8.95
C PRO A 114 4.68 15.37 -9.48
N ARG A 115 4.37 15.45 -10.77
CA ARG A 115 3.42 14.56 -11.46
C ARG A 115 4.03 13.21 -11.87
N ALA A 116 5.33 12.99 -11.65
CA ALA A 116 6.01 11.74 -11.97
C ALA A 116 5.50 10.54 -11.13
N GLY A 117 4.81 10.81 -10.03
CA GLY A 117 4.24 9.81 -9.13
C GLY A 117 4.90 9.84 -7.77
N TYR A 118 4.63 8.80 -6.99
CA TYR A 118 5.02 8.68 -5.60
C TYR A 118 5.75 7.36 -5.35
N VAL A 119 6.71 7.39 -4.44
CA VAL A 119 7.51 6.24 -4.00
C VAL A 119 7.49 6.17 -2.47
N PRO A 120 7.84 5.03 -1.86
CA PRO A 120 8.05 4.94 -0.41
C PRO A 120 9.06 5.98 0.06
N HIS A 121 8.92 6.50 1.27
CA HIS A 121 9.80 7.54 1.78
C HIS A 121 11.30 7.18 1.79
N TRP A 122 11.62 5.88 1.95
CA TRP A 122 12.99 5.36 2.00
C TRP A 122 13.59 5.01 0.64
N ALA A 123 12.77 5.01 -0.42
CA ALA A 123 13.24 4.79 -1.79
C ALA A 123 13.95 6.04 -2.33
#